data_AF-A0A961XCJ9-F1
#
_entry.id   AF-A0A961XCJ9-F1
#
_cell.length_a   1.000
_cell.length_b   1.000
_cell.length_c   1.000
_cell.angle_alpha   90.00
_cell.angle_beta   90.00
_cell.angle_gamma   90.00
#
_symmetry.space_group_name_H-M   'P 1'
#
loop_
_entity.id
_entity.type
_entity.pdbx_description
1 polymer ?
#
loop_
_entity_poly.entity_id
_entity_poly.type
_entity_poly.pdbx_seq_one_letter_code
_entity_poly.pdbx_strand_id
1 'polypeptide(L)'
;MIRRAATYILAASFALATSPVFACTGISLKSQDGAAIRGRTLEFGFPLKSSVIVVPAGQEFSGQLPDGSKGLTYKTRYGVVGANALGAVAIIDGLNDQGLSIGLFYFPGYAQYAEVTKENASRALAPQDFGLWVLGNFATVDEVKEAVKDVAVVGTPFPGLGSAKGMPADAHFFIQDKTGKSIAIEPRDGVLKVTDAPLGVMTNAPTYDWHMTNLENYINLTAKDVGTVKLGTVTLSATGSGSGMLGLPGDFTPPSRFVRAAMFSQAATPNESA
;
A
#
# COMPACT_ATOMS: atom_id res chain seq x y z
N MET A 1 0.93 8.50 -54.97
CA MET A 1 1.78 7.72 -54.03
C MET A 1 2.09 8.45 -52.72
N ILE A 2 1.99 9.79 -52.64
CA ILE A 2 2.32 10.56 -51.41
C ILE A 2 1.23 10.49 -50.32
N ARG A 3 -0.05 10.27 -50.68
CA ARG A 3 -1.16 10.17 -49.70
C ARG A 3 -1.21 8.90 -48.86
N ARG A 4 -0.50 7.82 -49.25
CA ARG A 4 -0.46 6.57 -48.47
C ARG A 4 0.67 6.53 -47.44
N ALA A 5 1.70 7.38 -47.58
CA ALA A 5 2.81 7.46 -46.64
C ALA A 5 2.45 8.24 -45.36
N ALA A 6 1.56 9.23 -45.45
CA ALA A 6 1.14 10.04 -44.30
C ALA A 6 0.28 9.26 -43.28
N THR A 7 -0.44 8.21 -43.72
CA THR A 7 -1.30 7.40 -42.83
C THR A 7 -0.50 6.44 -41.95
N TYR A 8 0.67 5.97 -42.40
CA TYR A 8 1.52 5.08 -41.60
C TYR A 8 2.38 5.83 -40.58
N ILE A 9 2.70 7.11 -40.82
CA ILE A 9 3.46 7.93 -39.86
C ILE A 9 2.56 8.37 -38.68
N LEU A 10 1.26 8.55 -38.90
CA LEU A 10 0.33 8.92 -37.82
C LEU A 10 -0.10 7.72 -36.95
N ALA A 11 -0.08 6.50 -37.50
CA ALA A 11 -0.36 5.27 -36.75
C ALA A 11 0.82 4.83 -35.86
N ALA A 12 2.04 5.26 -36.16
CA ALA A 12 3.22 4.99 -35.33
C ALA A 12 3.29 5.85 -34.05
N SER A 13 2.54 6.95 -33.98
CA SER A 13 2.51 7.87 -32.84
C SER A 13 1.59 7.42 -31.69
N PHE A 14 0.82 6.34 -31.88
CA PHE A 14 -0.04 5.75 -30.85
C PHE A 14 0.54 4.49 -30.22
N ALA A 15 1.86 4.26 -30.35
CA ALA A 15 2.57 3.50 -29.34
C ALA A 15 2.60 4.36 -28.07
N LEU A 16 1.51 4.30 -27.29
CA LEU A 16 1.50 4.71 -25.89
C LEU A 16 2.71 4.07 -25.25
N ALA A 17 3.77 4.85 -25.05
CA ALA A 17 4.90 4.42 -24.24
C ALA A 17 4.31 4.14 -22.85
N THR A 18 4.09 2.86 -22.52
CA THR A 18 3.71 2.46 -21.17
C THR A 18 4.92 2.73 -20.30
N SER A 19 4.97 3.95 -19.77
CA SER A 19 5.99 4.32 -18.80
C SER A 19 5.82 3.40 -17.60
N PRO A 20 6.90 2.81 -17.07
CA PRO A 20 6.81 2.01 -15.86
C PRO A 20 6.18 2.86 -14.76
N VAL A 21 5.08 2.36 -14.19
CA VAL A 21 4.39 3.02 -13.07
C VAL A 21 4.89 2.38 -11.78
N PHE A 22 5.30 3.21 -10.83
CA PHE A 22 5.58 2.81 -9.44
C PHE A 22 4.36 3.19 -8.59
N ALA A 23 3.38 2.29 -8.56
CA ALA A 23 2.15 2.49 -7.83
C ALA A 23 1.81 1.26 -7.01
N CYS A 24 1.14 1.49 -5.89
CA CYS A 24 0.47 0.45 -5.14
C CYS A 24 -0.84 1.05 -4.64
N THR A 25 -1.92 0.28 -4.66
CA THR A 25 -3.21 0.69 -4.07
C THR A 25 -3.74 -0.45 -3.23
N GLY A 26 -4.04 -0.17 -1.96
CA GLY A 26 -4.63 -1.12 -1.01
C GLY A 26 -6.01 -0.64 -0.62
N ILE A 27 -6.95 -1.58 -0.53
CA ILE A 27 -8.30 -1.34 -0.04
C ILE A 27 -8.70 -2.43 0.95
N SER A 28 -9.66 -2.09 1.79
CA SER A 28 -10.38 -3.01 2.63
C SER A 28 -11.87 -2.89 2.34
N LEU A 29 -12.54 -4.04 2.30
CA LEU A 29 -13.98 -4.17 2.25
C LEU A 29 -14.44 -4.97 3.47
N LYS A 30 -15.65 -4.69 3.93
CA LYS A 30 -16.26 -5.42 5.04
C LYS A 30 -17.54 -6.08 4.55
N SER A 31 -17.65 -7.40 4.75
CA SER A 31 -18.88 -8.16 4.50
C SER A 31 -19.91 -7.94 5.61
N GLN A 32 -21.15 -8.35 5.37
CA GLN A 32 -22.25 -8.18 6.33
C GLN A 32 -22.05 -9.04 7.59
N ASP A 33 -21.41 -10.20 7.48
CA ASP A 33 -21.00 -11.05 8.61
C ASP A 33 -19.81 -10.48 9.42
N GLY A 34 -19.25 -9.34 8.99
CA GLY A 34 -18.23 -8.60 9.70
C GLY A 34 -16.79 -8.96 9.33
N ALA A 35 -16.56 -9.88 8.40
CA ALA A 35 -15.22 -10.21 7.94
C ALA A 35 -14.57 -9.04 7.19
N ALA A 36 -13.29 -8.80 7.46
CA ALA A 36 -12.48 -7.81 6.75
C ALA A 36 -11.74 -8.49 5.59
N ILE A 37 -11.95 -7.99 4.38
CA ILE A 37 -11.32 -8.49 3.15
C ILE A 37 -10.38 -7.42 2.66
N ARG A 38 -9.11 -7.78 2.49
CA ARG A 38 -8.05 -6.85 2.13
C ARG A 38 -7.46 -7.24 0.78
N GLY A 39 -7.41 -6.27 -0.14
CA GLY A 39 -6.81 -6.45 -1.46
C GLY A 39 -5.80 -5.35 -1.77
N ARG A 40 -4.83 -5.63 -2.64
CA ARG A 40 -3.96 -4.60 -3.21
C ARG A 40 -3.58 -4.85 -4.64
N THR A 41 -3.24 -3.77 -5.33
CA THR A 41 -2.46 -3.81 -6.56
C THR A 41 -1.01 -3.44 -6.29
N LEU A 42 -0.10 -4.01 -7.08
CA LEU A 42 1.33 -3.76 -7.02
C LEU A 42 1.82 -3.52 -8.45
N GLU A 43 1.89 -2.26 -8.83
CA GLU A 43 2.50 -1.80 -10.08
C GLU A 43 3.95 -1.38 -9.80
N PHE A 44 4.90 -2.17 -10.29
CA PHE A 44 6.32 -1.88 -10.12
C PHE A 44 7.00 -1.83 -11.47
N GLY A 45 7.97 -0.91 -11.62
CA GLY A 45 8.65 -0.66 -12.88
C GLY A 45 9.47 -1.83 -13.45
N PHE A 46 9.55 -2.95 -12.73
CA PHE A 46 10.15 -4.19 -13.19
C PHE A 46 9.57 -5.41 -12.43
N PRO A 47 9.70 -6.64 -12.97
CA PRO A 47 9.19 -7.84 -12.32
C PRO A 47 9.93 -8.14 -11.01
N LEU A 48 9.21 -8.15 -9.89
CA LEU A 48 9.75 -8.53 -8.58
C LEU A 48 10.01 -10.04 -8.43
N LYS A 49 9.55 -10.87 -9.39
CA LYS A 49 9.65 -12.35 -9.33
C LYS A 49 9.04 -12.92 -8.04
N SER A 50 7.92 -12.36 -7.62
CA SER A 50 7.21 -12.76 -6.41
C SER A 50 6.69 -14.19 -6.50
N SER A 51 6.84 -14.91 -5.40
CA SER A 51 6.20 -16.19 -5.11
C SER A 51 5.33 -16.04 -3.86
N VAL A 52 4.23 -16.77 -3.80
CA VAL A 52 3.50 -16.95 -2.54
C VAL A 52 4.28 -17.94 -1.69
N ILE A 53 4.72 -17.50 -0.52
CA ILE A 53 5.48 -18.30 0.43
C ILE A 53 4.67 -18.52 1.70
N VAL A 54 4.95 -19.64 2.37
CA VAL A 54 4.42 -19.97 3.70
C VAL A 54 5.59 -20.04 4.67
N VAL A 55 5.49 -19.32 5.77
CA VAL A 55 6.45 -19.39 6.88
C VAL A 55 5.73 -20.00 8.09
N PRO A 56 6.11 -21.21 8.53
CA PRO A 56 5.53 -21.82 9.72
C PRO A 56 5.80 -21.01 10.99
N ALA A 57 4.99 -21.25 12.03
CA ALA A 57 5.34 -20.82 13.38
C ALA A 57 6.62 -21.52 13.86
N GLY A 58 7.31 -20.89 14.81
CA GLY A 58 8.52 -21.42 15.44
C GLY A 58 9.81 -21.27 14.62
N GLN A 59 9.81 -20.46 13.56
CA GLN A 59 10.98 -20.20 12.72
C GLN A 59 11.78 -19.01 13.26
N GLU A 60 13.11 -19.13 13.28
CA GLU A 60 14.00 -18.05 13.72
C GLU A 60 14.40 -17.15 12.56
N PHE A 61 14.31 -15.84 12.78
CA PHE A 61 14.72 -14.82 11.83
C PHE A 61 15.57 -13.75 12.52
N SER A 62 16.29 -12.98 11.72
CA SER A 62 17.01 -11.80 12.18
C SER A 62 16.86 -10.69 11.16
N GLY A 63 16.64 -9.46 11.64
CA GLY A 63 16.69 -8.28 10.79
C GLY A 63 18.08 -8.10 10.20
N GLN A 64 18.15 -7.54 8.99
CA GLN A 64 19.41 -7.29 8.30
C GLN A 64 19.86 -5.84 8.46
N LEU A 65 21.11 -5.64 8.91
CA LEU A 65 21.73 -4.32 8.98
C LEU A 65 22.47 -3.97 7.66
N PRO A 66 22.76 -2.68 7.38
CA PRO A 66 23.40 -2.25 6.13
C PRO A 66 24.78 -2.85 5.88
N ASP A 67 25.52 -3.21 6.94
CA ASP A 67 26.82 -3.87 6.85
C ASP A 67 26.73 -5.40 6.66
N GLY A 68 25.51 -5.94 6.59
CA GLY A 68 25.22 -7.37 6.48
C GLY A 68 25.21 -8.13 7.80
N SER A 69 25.44 -7.46 8.94
CA SER A 69 25.33 -8.07 10.26
C SER A 69 23.85 -8.22 10.69
N LYS A 70 23.64 -8.98 11.78
CA LYS A 70 22.31 -9.28 12.32
C LYS A 70 21.84 -8.16 13.25
N GLY A 71 20.60 -7.72 13.05
CA GLY A 71 19.88 -6.83 13.96
C GLY A 71 18.95 -7.61 14.89
N LEU A 72 17.68 -7.19 14.97
CA LEU A 72 16.63 -7.80 15.78
C LEU A 72 16.47 -9.29 15.47
N THR A 73 16.70 -10.17 16.45
CA THR A 73 16.41 -11.61 16.34
C THR A 73 15.08 -11.93 17.00
N TYR A 74 14.26 -12.76 16.33
CA TYR A 74 12.97 -13.19 16.85
C TYR A 74 12.62 -14.59 16.34
N LYS A 75 11.63 -15.21 17.00
CA LYS A 75 11.05 -16.51 16.61
C LYS A 75 9.57 -16.31 16.31
N THR A 76 9.11 -16.72 15.13
CA THR A 76 7.70 -16.57 14.74
C THR A 76 6.78 -17.31 15.73
N ARG A 77 5.72 -16.65 16.17
CA ARG A 77 4.64 -17.23 16.98
C ARG A 77 3.50 -17.77 16.11
N TYR A 78 3.31 -17.17 14.93
CA TYR A 78 2.19 -17.41 14.03
C TYR A 78 2.68 -17.93 12.67
N GLY A 79 1.83 -18.73 12.02
CA GLY A 79 2.00 -19.09 10.62
C GLY A 79 1.69 -17.90 9.71
N VAL A 80 2.49 -17.70 8.68
CA VAL A 80 2.39 -16.57 7.75
C VAL A 80 2.26 -17.07 6.32
N VAL A 81 1.38 -16.45 5.53
CA VAL A 81 1.31 -16.63 4.07
C VAL A 81 1.35 -15.26 3.39
N GLY A 82 2.14 -15.14 2.33
CA GLY A 82 2.25 -13.88 1.62
C GLY A 82 3.13 -13.93 0.39
N ALA A 83 3.05 -12.88 -0.43
CA ALA A 83 3.91 -12.67 -1.58
C ALA A 83 5.26 -12.10 -1.14
N ASN A 84 6.34 -12.72 -1.62
CA ASN A 84 7.69 -12.19 -1.44
C ASN A 84 8.12 -11.29 -2.62
N ALA A 85 9.38 -10.86 -2.59
CA ALA A 85 10.02 -10.23 -3.74
C ALA A 85 11.48 -10.69 -3.84
N LEU A 86 12.00 -10.69 -5.07
CA LEU A 86 13.41 -10.88 -5.39
C LEU A 86 14.00 -12.20 -4.84
N GLY A 87 13.15 -13.22 -4.67
CA GLY A 87 13.55 -14.52 -4.12
C GLY A 87 13.88 -14.52 -2.63
N ALA A 88 13.71 -13.40 -1.93
CA ALA A 88 13.98 -13.31 -0.50
C ALA A 88 12.86 -13.93 0.34
N VAL A 89 13.19 -14.37 1.57
CA VAL A 89 12.19 -14.74 2.58
C VAL A 89 11.75 -13.46 3.30
N ALA A 90 11.01 -12.63 2.57
CA ALA A 90 10.42 -11.36 3.01
C ALA A 90 8.95 -11.34 2.62
N ILE A 91 8.09 -10.69 3.40
CA ILE A 91 6.65 -10.58 3.10
C ILE A 91 6.34 -9.15 2.67
N ILE A 92 6.09 -8.97 1.37
CA ILE A 92 5.69 -7.67 0.79
C ILE A 92 4.19 -7.45 0.95
N ASP A 93 3.43 -8.53 0.94
CA ASP A 93 1.99 -8.54 1.16
C ASP A 93 1.57 -9.88 1.73
N GLY A 94 0.76 -9.91 2.79
CA GLY A 94 0.32 -11.18 3.34
C GLY A 94 -0.53 -11.05 4.60
N LEU A 95 -0.82 -12.21 5.19
CA LEU A 95 -1.55 -12.35 6.43
C LEU A 95 -1.00 -13.50 7.28
N ASN A 96 -1.32 -13.48 8.57
CA ASN A 96 -1.04 -14.59 9.47
C ASN A 96 -2.32 -15.36 9.86
N ASP A 97 -2.12 -16.49 10.54
CA ASP A 97 -3.19 -17.35 11.06
C ASP A 97 -4.06 -16.71 12.17
N GLN A 98 -3.77 -15.48 12.59
CA GLN A 98 -4.60 -14.68 13.51
C GLN A 98 -5.50 -13.67 12.78
N GLY A 99 -5.34 -13.56 11.45
CA GLY A 99 -6.07 -12.59 10.62
C GLY A 99 -5.48 -11.18 10.64
N LEU A 100 -4.23 -11.01 11.07
CA LEU A 100 -3.48 -9.77 10.84
C LEU A 100 -2.92 -9.78 9.42
N SER A 101 -3.03 -8.66 8.71
CA SER A 101 -2.49 -8.47 7.37
C SER A 101 -1.57 -7.26 7.32
N ILE A 102 -0.59 -7.28 6.41
CA ILE A 102 0.30 -6.16 6.13
C ILE A 102 0.58 -6.08 4.64
N GLY A 103 0.80 -4.87 4.14
CA GLY A 103 1.53 -4.66 2.89
C GLY A 103 2.53 -3.54 2.98
N LEU A 104 3.61 -3.69 2.21
CA LEU A 104 4.62 -2.69 1.95
C LEU A 104 4.24 -1.95 0.68
N PHE A 105 4.13 -0.63 0.78
CA PHE A 105 3.75 0.26 -0.31
C PHE A 105 4.89 1.26 -0.57
N TYR A 106 5.09 1.62 -1.83
CA TYR A 106 6.20 2.50 -2.21
C TYR A 106 6.00 3.92 -1.64
N PHE A 107 7.02 4.52 -1.01
CA PHE A 107 6.94 5.81 -0.30
C PHE A 107 8.07 6.78 -0.72
N PRO A 108 8.17 7.08 -2.03
CA PRO A 108 9.34 7.76 -2.62
C PRO A 108 9.49 9.20 -2.12
N GLY A 109 10.69 9.56 -1.70
CA GLY A 109 11.01 10.93 -1.26
C GLY A 109 10.48 11.30 0.13
N TYR A 110 9.79 10.39 0.81
CA TYR A 110 9.28 10.59 2.17
C TYR A 110 9.82 9.57 3.18
N ALA A 111 10.18 8.36 2.73
CA ALA A 111 10.78 7.35 3.59
C ALA A 111 12.13 7.84 4.15
N GLN A 112 12.22 7.96 5.47
CA GLN A 112 13.45 8.33 6.16
C GLN A 112 13.68 7.36 7.32
N TYR A 113 14.71 6.55 7.17
CA TYR A 113 15.04 5.46 8.09
C TYR A 113 16.01 5.93 9.19
N ALA A 114 16.06 5.16 10.27
CA ALA A 114 17.03 5.40 11.33
C ALA A 114 18.45 5.08 10.84
N GLU A 115 19.42 5.83 11.35
CA GLU A 115 20.83 5.43 11.29
C GLU A 115 21.12 4.29 12.27
N VAL A 116 22.02 3.38 11.90
CA VAL A 116 22.43 2.30 12.80
C VAL A 116 23.40 2.84 13.85
N THR A 117 23.10 2.52 15.11
CA THR A 117 23.92 2.86 16.28
C THR A 117 24.12 1.60 17.11
N LYS A 118 25.10 1.61 18.03
CA LYS A 118 25.32 0.46 18.93
C LYS A 118 24.10 0.20 19.81
N GLU A 119 23.37 1.26 20.13
CA GLU A 119 22.22 1.27 21.02
C GLU A 119 20.95 0.74 20.34
N ASN A 120 20.83 0.86 19.00
CA ASN A 120 19.66 0.39 18.26
C ASN A 120 19.90 -0.88 17.41
N ALA A 121 21.16 -1.29 17.19
CA ALA A 121 21.47 -2.41 16.31
C ALA A 121 20.70 -3.70 16.68
N SER A 122 20.61 -4.03 17.98
CA SER A 122 19.91 -5.24 18.45
C SER A 122 18.39 -5.21 18.28
N ARG A 123 17.80 -4.06 17.97
CA ARG A 123 16.36 -3.87 17.74
C ARG A 123 16.06 -3.35 16.32
N ALA A 124 17.06 -3.35 15.45
CA ALA A 124 16.96 -2.83 14.10
C ALA A 124 16.62 -3.94 13.07
N LEU A 125 15.87 -3.58 12.04
CA LEU A 125 15.59 -4.44 10.90
C LEU A 125 15.47 -3.64 9.60
N ALA A 126 15.62 -4.32 8.46
CA ALA A 126 15.46 -3.67 7.16
C ALA A 126 13.98 -3.42 6.84
N PRO A 127 13.65 -2.50 5.91
CA PRO A 127 12.26 -2.24 5.52
C PRO A 127 11.57 -3.49 4.96
N GLN A 128 12.29 -4.30 4.17
CA GLN A 128 11.78 -5.56 3.62
C GLN A 128 11.51 -6.65 4.67
N ASP A 129 12.18 -6.60 5.83
CA ASP A 129 11.99 -7.59 6.90
C ASP A 129 10.74 -7.30 7.74
N PHE A 130 10.25 -6.05 7.71
CA PHE A 130 9.19 -5.55 8.59
C PHE A 130 7.89 -6.34 8.45
N GLY A 131 7.51 -6.73 7.22
CA GLY A 131 6.31 -7.52 6.97
C GLY A 131 6.31 -8.87 7.69
N LEU A 132 7.43 -9.59 7.62
CA LEU A 132 7.56 -10.89 8.27
C LEU A 132 7.66 -10.76 9.79
N TRP A 133 8.35 -9.73 10.28
CA TRP A 133 8.40 -9.44 11.71
C TRP A 133 7.01 -9.15 12.28
N VAL A 134 6.20 -8.32 11.60
CA VAL A 134 4.83 -8.02 12.04
C VAL A 134 3.97 -9.29 12.05
N LEU A 135 3.88 -9.99 10.92
CA LEU A 135 2.98 -11.14 10.79
C LEU A 135 3.42 -12.33 11.65
N GLY A 136 4.73 -12.51 11.81
CA GLY A 136 5.27 -13.58 12.64
C GLY A 136 4.99 -13.40 14.14
N ASN A 137 4.76 -12.17 14.61
CA ASN A 137 4.79 -11.87 16.04
C ASN A 137 3.51 -11.24 16.61
N PHE A 138 2.55 -10.75 15.83
CA PHE A 138 1.39 -10.01 16.38
C PHE A 138 0.06 -10.49 15.83
N ALA A 139 -0.99 -10.41 16.65
CA ALA A 139 -2.35 -10.81 16.27
C ALA A 139 -3.27 -9.63 15.95
N THR A 140 -2.98 -8.44 16.49
CA THR A 140 -3.87 -7.27 16.43
C THR A 140 -3.11 -6.01 16.04
N VAL A 141 -3.83 -5.01 15.53
CA VAL A 141 -3.26 -3.69 15.28
C VAL A 141 -2.69 -3.08 16.56
N ASP A 142 -3.35 -3.24 17.71
CA ASP A 142 -2.90 -2.64 18.97
C ASP A 142 -1.57 -3.24 19.46
N GLU A 143 -1.35 -4.54 19.29
CA GLU A 143 -0.05 -5.17 19.56
C GLU A 143 1.05 -4.57 18.69
N VAL A 144 0.77 -4.32 17.40
CA VAL A 144 1.72 -3.69 16.48
C VAL A 144 2.01 -2.25 16.90
N LYS A 145 0.98 -1.45 17.27
CA LYS A 145 1.17 -0.05 17.73
C LYS A 145 2.10 0.04 18.94
N GLU A 146 2.05 -0.94 19.84
CA GLU A 146 2.97 -0.99 20.97
C GLU A 146 4.38 -1.41 20.55
N ALA A 147 4.49 -2.53 19.82
CA ALA A 147 5.78 -3.11 19.48
C ALA A 147 6.66 -2.22 18.61
N VAL A 148 6.07 -1.38 17.75
CA VAL A 148 6.84 -0.51 16.85
C VAL A 148 7.59 0.61 17.57
N LYS A 149 7.26 0.89 18.84
CA LYS A 149 8.00 1.84 19.67
C LYS A 149 9.40 1.34 20.01
N ASP A 150 9.57 0.02 20.08
CA ASP A 150 10.80 -0.62 20.53
C ASP A 150 11.72 -1.06 19.39
N VAL A 151 11.33 -0.92 18.13
CA VAL A 151 12.17 -1.29 16.97
C VAL A 151 12.72 -0.07 16.23
N ALA A 152 13.72 -0.30 15.40
CA ALA A 152 14.23 0.69 14.45
C ALA A 152 14.19 0.10 13.04
N VAL A 153 13.62 0.82 12.07
CA VAL A 153 13.77 0.46 10.66
C VAL A 153 14.93 1.24 10.10
N VAL A 154 15.92 0.53 9.57
CA VAL A 154 17.19 1.10 9.09
C VAL A 154 17.32 0.87 7.59
N GLY A 155 17.92 1.82 6.87
CA GLY A 155 18.00 1.82 5.40
C GLY A 155 18.96 0.76 4.85
N THR A 156 18.61 -0.52 4.96
CA THR A 156 19.41 -1.64 4.46
C THR A 156 19.13 -1.91 2.98
N PRO A 157 20.14 -1.97 2.10
CA PRO A 157 19.95 -2.30 0.69
C PRO A 157 19.25 -3.65 0.48
N PHE A 158 18.25 -3.69 -0.39
CA PHE A 158 17.58 -4.92 -0.81
C PHE A 158 18.15 -5.41 -2.15
N PRO A 159 18.99 -6.47 -2.19
CA PRO A 159 19.65 -6.92 -3.41
C PRO A 159 18.66 -7.20 -4.54
N GLY A 160 18.95 -6.70 -5.75
CA GLY A 160 18.07 -6.80 -6.91
C GLY A 160 17.08 -5.64 -7.06
N LEU A 161 16.88 -4.81 -6.03
CA LEU A 161 16.09 -3.59 -6.14
C LEU A 161 16.92 -2.50 -6.83
N GLY A 162 16.55 -2.16 -8.07
CA GLY A 162 17.21 -1.14 -8.89
C GLY A 162 18.59 -1.54 -9.44
N SER A 163 19.38 -2.32 -8.69
CA SER A 163 20.67 -2.88 -9.11
C SER A 163 20.96 -4.20 -8.42
N ALA A 164 22.01 -4.92 -8.86
CA ALA A 164 22.46 -6.15 -8.18
C ALA A 164 22.88 -5.91 -6.73
N LYS A 165 23.48 -4.75 -6.41
CA LYS A 165 23.81 -4.35 -5.03
C LYS A 165 22.59 -3.98 -4.20
N GLY A 166 21.46 -3.70 -4.86
CA GLY A 166 20.25 -3.24 -4.21
C GLY A 166 20.30 -1.77 -3.82
N MET A 167 19.19 -1.33 -3.25
CA MET A 167 19.04 -0.06 -2.53
C MET A 167 17.96 -0.27 -1.46
N PRO A 168 17.90 0.58 -0.41
CA PRO A 168 16.78 0.54 0.52
C PRO A 168 15.46 0.72 -0.24
N ALA A 169 14.47 -0.10 0.08
CA ALA A 169 13.13 0.10 -0.47
C ALA A 169 12.51 1.30 0.23
N ASP A 170 12.17 2.37 -0.49
CA ASP A 170 11.35 3.45 0.06
C ASP A 170 9.94 2.91 0.32
N ALA A 171 9.63 2.57 1.56
CA ALA A 171 8.42 1.86 1.91
C ALA A 171 7.72 2.49 3.12
N HIS A 172 6.40 2.49 3.07
CA HIS A 172 5.53 2.63 4.23
C HIS A 172 4.62 1.40 4.36
N PHE A 173 4.07 1.19 5.53
CA PHE A 173 3.41 -0.06 5.89
C PHE A 173 1.94 0.18 6.17
N PHE A 174 1.07 -0.67 5.63
CA PHE A 174 -0.36 -0.65 5.91
C PHE A 174 -0.76 -1.97 6.54
N ILE A 175 -1.26 -1.90 7.78
CA ILE A 175 -1.64 -3.06 8.59
C ILE A 175 -3.14 -3.03 8.83
N GLN A 176 -3.78 -4.20 8.75
CA GLN A 176 -5.18 -4.39 9.10
C GLN A 176 -5.36 -5.69 9.87
N ASP A 177 -6.11 -5.66 10.97
CA ASP A 177 -6.51 -6.87 11.68
C ASP A 177 -7.88 -7.40 11.23
N LYS A 178 -8.25 -8.59 11.72
CA LYS A 178 -9.50 -9.28 11.36
C LYS A 178 -10.78 -8.49 11.65
N THR A 179 -10.72 -7.45 12.48
CA THR A 179 -11.89 -6.61 12.79
C THR A 179 -12.12 -5.50 11.74
N GLY A 180 -11.13 -5.29 10.87
CA GLY A 180 -11.06 -4.18 9.92
C GLY A 180 -10.35 -2.95 10.47
N LYS A 181 -9.90 -2.97 11.73
CA LYS A 181 -9.07 -1.89 12.28
C LYS A 181 -7.75 -1.83 11.51
N SER A 182 -7.35 -0.61 11.13
CA SER A 182 -6.21 -0.38 10.24
C SER A 182 -5.34 0.77 10.71
N ILE A 183 -4.04 0.65 10.42
CA ILE A 183 -3.04 1.69 10.65
C ILE A 183 -2.11 1.81 9.45
N ALA A 184 -1.64 3.03 9.20
CA ALA A 184 -0.48 3.33 8.38
C ALA A 184 0.73 3.56 9.30
N ILE A 185 1.88 3.00 8.95
CA ILE A 185 3.15 3.22 9.62
C ILE A 185 4.15 3.76 8.62
N GLU A 186 4.63 4.98 8.86
CA GLU A 186 5.49 5.72 7.95
C GLU A 186 6.84 6.01 8.62
N PRO A 187 7.97 5.52 8.05
CA PRO A 187 9.29 5.89 8.51
C PRO A 187 9.58 7.35 8.12
N ARG A 188 9.65 8.24 9.11
CA ARG A 188 9.92 9.68 8.94
C ARG A 188 10.83 10.17 10.06
N ASP A 189 11.80 11.01 9.75
CA ASP A 189 12.76 11.56 10.71
C ASP A 189 13.48 10.47 11.54
N GLY A 190 13.74 9.31 10.93
CA GLY A 190 14.37 8.17 11.61
C GLY A 190 13.50 7.44 12.63
N VAL A 191 12.18 7.71 12.67
CA VAL A 191 11.22 7.03 13.56
C VAL A 191 10.02 6.50 12.81
N LEU A 192 9.32 5.53 13.40
CA LEU A 192 8.06 5.00 12.86
C LEU A 192 6.88 5.86 13.34
N LYS A 193 6.28 6.65 12.45
CA LYS A 193 5.06 7.41 12.73
C LYS A 193 3.86 6.52 12.47
N VAL A 194 3.00 6.34 13.48
CA VAL A 194 1.80 5.51 13.38
C VAL A 194 0.56 6.38 13.29
N THR A 195 -0.26 6.16 12.27
CA THR A 195 -1.51 6.88 12.04
C THR A 195 -2.65 5.88 11.89
N ASP A 196 -3.78 6.11 12.57
CA ASP A 196 -4.97 5.29 12.34
C ASP A 196 -5.49 5.52 10.92
N ALA A 197 -5.84 4.44 10.24
CA ALA A 197 -6.24 4.44 8.83
C ALA A 197 -7.69 3.97 8.66
N PRO A 198 -8.69 4.72 9.18
CA PRO A 198 -10.05 4.23 9.38
C PRO A 198 -10.80 3.92 8.07
N LEU A 199 -10.36 4.47 6.93
CA LEU A 199 -10.97 4.18 5.63
C LEU A 199 -10.48 2.85 5.02
N GLY A 200 -9.46 2.21 5.61
CA GLY A 200 -8.94 0.94 5.10
C GLY A 200 -8.26 1.06 3.73
N VAL A 201 -7.80 2.26 3.35
CA VAL A 201 -7.19 2.55 2.04
C VAL A 201 -5.74 2.97 2.21
N MET A 202 -4.86 2.58 1.29
CA MET A 202 -3.48 3.05 1.23
C MET A 202 -3.01 3.18 -0.21
N THR A 203 -2.16 4.18 -0.50
CA THR A 203 -1.43 4.25 -1.77
C THR A 203 0.08 4.44 -1.54
N ASN A 204 0.63 5.55 -1.99
CA ASN A 204 2.05 5.89 -1.92
C ASN A 204 2.19 7.27 -1.27
N ALA A 205 3.30 7.96 -1.51
CA ALA A 205 3.49 9.36 -1.10
C ALA A 205 2.34 10.28 -1.58
N PRO A 206 2.03 11.40 -0.87
CA PRO A 206 2.60 11.88 0.39
C PRO A 206 2.17 11.07 1.62
N THR A 207 2.26 11.66 2.82
CA THR A 207 1.88 11.03 4.07
C THR A 207 0.37 10.75 4.17
N TYR A 208 -0.02 9.78 4.99
CA TYR A 208 -1.40 9.34 5.16
C TYR A 208 -2.33 10.47 5.64
N ASP A 209 -1.87 11.26 6.61
CA ASP A 209 -2.59 12.45 7.12
C ASP A 209 -2.83 13.49 6.03
N TRP A 210 -1.89 13.65 5.10
CA TRP A 210 -2.07 14.52 3.93
C TRP A 210 -3.15 13.95 2.99
N HIS A 211 -3.16 12.64 2.73
CA HIS A 211 -4.22 12.03 1.91
C HIS A 211 -5.60 12.21 2.55
N MET A 212 -5.69 12.07 3.87
CA MET A 212 -6.93 12.33 4.61
C MET A 212 -7.38 13.79 4.49
N THR A 213 -6.45 14.75 4.63
CA THR A 213 -6.73 16.18 4.40
C THR A 213 -7.17 16.43 2.96
N ASN A 214 -6.55 15.77 1.98
CA ASN A 214 -6.88 15.91 0.57
C ASN A 214 -8.33 15.49 0.25
N LEU A 215 -8.89 14.53 1.00
CA LEU A 215 -10.30 14.11 0.84
C LEU A 215 -11.30 15.24 1.12
N GLU A 216 -10.92 16.27 1.89
CA GLU A 216 -11.78 17.43 2.14
C GLU A 216 -12.13 18.20 0.86
N ASN A 217 -11.28 18.13 -0.18
CA ASN A 217 -11.57 18.70 -1.50
C ASN A 217 -12.66 17.94 -2.28
N TYR A 218 -13.06 16.76 -1.80
CA TYR A 218 -13.95 15.83 -2.51
C TYR A 218 -15.23 15.50 -1.72
N ILE A 219 -15.59 16.30 -0.71
CA ILE A 219 -16.78 16.09 0.12
C ILE A 219 -18.10 16.12 -0.65
N ASN A 220 -18.08 16.66 -1.87
CA ASN A 220 -19.23 16.70 -2.77
C ASN A 220 -19.48 15.37 -3.49
N LEU A 221 -18.51 14.45 -3.50
CA LEU A 221 -18.63 13.18 -4.21
C LEU A 221 -19.58 12.23 -3.48
N THR A 222 -20.45 11.55 -4.23
CA THR A 222 -21.42 10.60 -3.70
C THR A 222 -21.77 9.52 -4.71
N ALA A 223 -22.14 8.34 -4.22
CA ALA A 223 -22.62 7.24 -5.06
C ALA A 223 -24.01 7.49 -5.68
N LYS A 224 -24.70 8.55 -5.26
CA LYS A 224 -26.05 8.88 -5.73
C LYS A 224 -26.01 9.84 -6.90
N ASP A 225 -26.80 9.55 -7.93
CA ASP A 225 -26.96 10.45 -9.06
C ASP A 225 -27.60 11.78 -8.64
N VAL A 226 -27.12 12.86 -9.26
CA VAL A 226 -27.74 14.18 -9.19
C VAL A 226 -29.01 14.15 -10.05
N GLY A 227 -30.12 14.55 -9.43
CA GLY A 227 -31.42 14.66 -10.10
C GLY A 227 -31.49 15.82 -11.10
N THR A 228 -32.66 16.01 -11.69
CA THR A 228 -32.93 17.12 -12.61
C THR A 228 -32.78 18.48 -11.92
N VAL A 229 -32.09 19.42 -12.57
CA VAL A 229 -31.89 20.79 -12.10
C VAL A 229 -32.57 21.77 -13.06
N LYS A 230 -33.23 22.80 -12.52
CA LYS A 230 -33.81 23.89 -13.29
C LYS A 230 -32.90 25.13 -13.22
N LEU A 231 -32.38 25.55 -14.38
CA LEU A 231 -31.58 26.77 -14.53
C LEU A 231 -32.39 27.79 -15.35
N GLY A 232 -33.07 28.71 -14.66
CA GLY A 232 -33.99 29.66 -15.30
C GLY A 232 -35.16 28.93 -15.97
N THR A 233 -35.28 29.04 -17.29
CA THR A 233 -36.30 28.34 -18.09
C THR A 233 -35.85 26.97 -18.60
N VAL A 234 -34.58 26.61 -18.41
CA VAL A 234 -34.00 25.36 -18.91
C VAL A 234 -34.04 24.30 -17.82
N THR A 235 -34.52 23.12 -18.18
CA THR A 235 -34.48 21.91 -17.34
C THR A 235 -33.37 21.00 -17.84
N LEU A 236 -32.41 20.70 -16.97
CA LEU A 236 -31.29 19.81 -17.25
C LEU A 236 -31.44 18.52 -16.46
N SER A 237 -31.28 17.38 -17.13
CA SER A 237 -31.28 16.05 -16.52
C SER A 237 -29.94 15.37 -16.74
N ALA A 238 -29.57 14.45 -15.84
CA ALA A 238 -28.38 13.63 -16.02
C ALA A 238 -28.45 12.84 -17.34
N THR A 239 -27.31 12.69 -18.02
CA THR A 239 -27.21 11.93 -19.29
C THR A 239 -27.17 10.42 -19.08
N GLY A 240 -27.07 9.96 -17.83
CA GLY A 240 -26.94 8.58 -17.40
C GLY A 240 -26.63 8.52 -15.90
N SER A 241 -26.11 7.39 -15.43
CA SER A 241 -25.66 7.22 -14.04
C SER A 241 -24.20 7.60 -13.83
N GLY A 242 -23.85 7.87 -12.58
CA GLY A 242 -22.53 8.30 -12.11
C GLY A 242 -22.40 9.81 -11.89
N SER A 243 -23.47 10.60 -12.00
CA SER A 243 -23.36 12.07 -11.93
C SER A 243 -22.96 12.59 -10.55
N GLY A 244 -23.18 11.80 -9.49
CA GLY A 244 -22.72 12.10 -8.13
C GLY A 244 -21.19 12.03 -7.92
N MET A 245 -20.47 11.38 -8.83
CA MET A 245 -19.01 11.27 -8.78
C MET A 245 -18.32 12.25 -9.75
N LEU A 246 -19.04 13.22 -10.31
CA LEU A 246 -18.47 14.25 -11.16
C LEU A 246 -17.44 15.09 -10.36
N GLY A 247 -16.19 15.11 -10.82
CA GLY A 247 -15.05 15.71 -10.12
C GLY A 247 -14.05 14.70 -9.54
N LEU A 248 -14.38 13.40 -9.58
CA LEU A 248 -13.45 12.33 -9.22
C LEU A 248 -12.21 12.34 -10.15
N PRO A 249 -10.97 12.38 -9.62
CA PRO A 249 -9.78 12.48 -10.45
C PRO A 249 -9.48 11.15 -11.16
N GLY A 250 -9.13 11.21 -12.44
CA GLY A 250 -8.97 10.05 -13.32
C GLY A 250 -7.53 9.61 -13.62
N ASP A 251 -6.52 10.37 -13.19
CA ASP A 251 -5.11 10.07 -13.44
C ASP A 251 -4.56 9.01 -12.46
N PHE A 252 -3.36 8.48 -12.72
CA PHE A 252 -2.75 7.39 -11.93
C PHE A 252 -1.83 7.86 -10.80
N THR A 253 -1.80 9.17 -10.48
CA THR A 253 -1.00 9.65 -9.34
C THR A 253 -1.51 9.05 -8.03
N PRO A 254 -0.64 8.92 -7.00
CA PRO A 254 -1.05 8.36 -5.72
C PRO A 254 -2.23 9.10 -5.05
N PRO A 255 -2.29 10.46 -5.03
CA PRO A 255 -3.44 11.18 -4.50
C PRO A 255 -4.74 10.82 -5.22
N SER A 256 -4.73 10.84 -6.55
CA SER A 256 -5.93 10.51 -7.35
C SER A 256 -6.38 9.07 -7.14
N ARG A 257 -5.44 8.12 -7.07
CA ARG A 257 -5.75 6.72 -6.73
C ARG A 257 -6.31 6.58 -5.32
N PHE A 258 -5.80 7.32 -4.35
CA PHE A 258 -6.30 7.29 -2.97
C PHE A 258 -7.75 7.77 -2.91
N VAL A 259 -8.07 8.89 -3.55
CA VAL A 259 -9.44 9.42 -3.64
C VAL A 259 -10.37 8.39 -4.29
N ARG A 260 -9.99 7.81 -5.42
CA ARG A 260 -10.80 6.77 -6.08
C ARG A 260 -11.00 5.53 -5.20
N ALA A 261 -9.93 5.05 -4.58
CA ALA A 261 -9.98 3.88 -3.71
C ALA A 261 -10.88 4.12 -2.49
N ALA A 262 -10.80 5.30 -1.87
CA ALA A 262 -11.69 5.71 -0.79
C ALA A 262 -13.14 5.76 -1.28
N MET A 263 -13.45 6.51 -2.35
CA MET A 263 -14.82 6.66 -2.82
C MET A 263 -15.46 5.33 -3.25
N PHE A 264 -14.73 4.47 -3.96
CA PHE A 264 -15.27 3.19 -4.40
C PHE A 264 -15.39 2.16 -3.28
N SER A 265 -14.44 2.10 -2.34
CA SER A 265 -14.56 1.18 -1.20
C SER A 265 -15.72 1.54 -0.28
N GLN A 266 -15.94 2.84 -0.01
CA GLN A 266 -17.04 3.29 0.84
C GLN A 266 -18.42 3.21 0.16
N ALA A 267 -18.45 3.21 -1.18
CA ALA A 267 -19.68 3.05 -1.96
C ALA A 267 -20.03 1.60 -2.30
N ALA A 268 -19.13 0.65 -2.02
CA ALA A 268 -19.33 -0.76 -2.36
C ALA A 268 -20.44 -1.37 -1.49
N THR A 269 -21.38 -2.07 -2.14
CA THR A 269 -22.40 -2.86 -1.43
C THR A 269 -21.74 -4.09 -0.81
N PRO A 270 -21.84 -4.30 0.52
CA PRO A 270 -21.28 -5.47 1.18
C PRO A 270 -21.93 -6.78 0.71
N ASN A 271 -21.10 -7.78 0.40
CA ASN A 271 -21.56 -9.17 0.25
C ASN A 271 -22.06 -9.73 1.58
N GLU A 272 -22.96 -10.74 1.52
CA GLU A 272 -23.48 -11.42 2.72
C GLU A 272 -22.36 -12.03 3.56
N SER A 273 -21.37 -12.66 2.90
CA SER A 273 -20.17 -13.25 3.52
C SER A 273 -18.90 -12.86 2.78
N ALA A 274 -17.76 -13.19 3.39
CA ALA A 274 -16.44 -13.11 2.75
C ALA A 274 -16.30 -14.00 1.51
#